data_AF-A0A560CPA3-F1
#
_entry.id   AF-A0A560CPA3-F1
#
_cell.length_a   1.000
_cell.length_b   1.000
_cell.length_c   1.000
_cell.angle_alpha   90.00
_cell.angle_beta   90.00
_cell.angle_gamma   90.00
#
_symmetry.space_group_name_H-M   'P 1'
#
loop_
_entity.id
_entity.type
_entity.pdbx_description
1 polymer ?
#
loop_
_entity_poly.entity_id
_entity_poly.type
_entity_poly.pdbx_seq_one_letter_code
_entity_poly.pdbx_strand_id
1 'polypeptide(L)'
;MSRGRDGGWRPEGSAGTLERWAAILGGTALGFAGARRGSWALAALGGGLFLAGAAGVPLSSPLRPIALPAMRREPTTTQANVTIAVPAEKLFRHWRNVRHLSALFPHLDAVEILSDTESRWKAHGPGGVPVVWNSRIDKVRENELITWHTLEGADLPHRGTVLFRPAPGGRGTEVSLTLAYHPPGGAGGDAVSRLFGVAPERQAREALRRLKRLMEVGALPTIDGQPSGRGESRSQIQEVTG
;
A
#
# COMPACT_ATOMS: atom_id res chain seq x y z
N MET A 1 27.71 -81.79 -8.35
CA MET A 1 26.92 -81.10 -7.31
C MET A 1 27.02 -79.60 -7.53
N SER A 2 26.02 -78.74 -7.40
CA SER A 2 24.55 -78.80 -7.38
C SER A 2 24.11 -77.34 -7.11
N ARG A 3 23.22 -76.77 -7.94
CA ARG A 3 22.27 -75.64 -7.69
C ARG A 3 22.89 -74.27 -7.32
N GLY A 4 22.56 -73.13 -7.94
CA GLY A 4 21.25 -72.64 -8.40
C GLY A 4 20.61 -71.75 -7.32
N ARG A 5 20.60 -70.43 -7.51
CA ARG A 5 19.63 -69.44 -6.98
C ARG A 5 20.06 -68.00 -7.30
N ASP A 6 19.23 -66.98 -7.51
CA ASP A 6 17.98 -66.73 -8.25
C ASP A 6 17.87 -65.19 -8.31
N GLY A 7 17.08 -64.67 -9.24
CA GLY A 7 16.98 -63.25 -9.55
C GLY A 7 16.38 -62.35 -8.47
N GLY A 8 16.56 -61.04 -8.67
CA GLY A 8 15.97 -59.99 -7.86
C GLY A 8 15.99 -58.64 -8.58
N TRP A 9 15.34 -58.57 -9.75
CA TRP A 9 14.95 -57.28 -10.34
C TRP A 9 13.95 -56.63 -9.37
N ARG A 10 14.36 -55.58 -8.63
CA ARG A 10 13.44 -54.79 -7.80
C ARG A 10 12.87 -53.65 -8.64
N PRO A 11 11.56 -53.61 -8.92
CA PRO A 11 10.96 -52.49 -9.63
C PRO A 11 10.80 -51.32 -8.65
N GLU A 12 11.80 -50.45 -8.57
CA GLU A 12 11.57 -49.09 -8.12
C GLU A 12 10.87 -48.34 -9.27
N GLY A 13 9.57 -48.02 -9.17
CA GLY A 13 9.00 -47.03 -10.10
C GLY A 13 7.54 -47.06 -10.52
N SER A 14 6.64 -47.84 -9.91
CA SER A 14 5.22 -47.81 -10.30
C SER A 14 4.32 -46.95 -9.41
N ALA A 15 4.43 -47.07 -8.08
CA ALA A 15 3.53 -46.38 -7.14
C ALA A 15 3.65 -44.85 -7.18
N GLY A 16 4.86 -44.30 -7.07
CA GLY A 16 5.09 -42.85 -7.11
C GLY A 16 4.79 -42.21 -8.48
N THR A 17 4.93 -42.97 -9.57
CA THR A 17 4.61 -42.51 -10.93
C THR A 17 3.10 -42.47 -11.15
N LEU A 18 2.37 -43.49 -10.70
CA LEU A 18 0.91 -43.56 -10.79
C LEU A 18 0.23 -42.50 -9.92
N GLU A 19 0.73 -42.25 -8.71
CA GLU A 19 0.21 -41.20 -7.82
C GLU A 19 0.35 -39.79 -8.42
N ARG A 20 1.46 -39.51 -9.11
CA ARG A 20 1.68 -38.23 -9.80
C ARG A 20 0.71 -38.02 -10.95
N TRP A 21 0.52 -39.03 -11.80
CA TRP A 21 -0.43 -38.95 -12.90
C TRP A 21 -1.88 -38.86 -12.41
N ALA A 22 -2.22 -39.56 -11.33
CA ALA A 22 -3.54 -39.46 -10.69
C ALA A 22 -3.81 -38.05 -10.13
N ALA A 23 -2.82 -37.43 -9.48
CA ALA A 23 -2.93 -36.07 -8.94
C ALA A 23 -3.06 -35.01 -10.05
N ILE A 24 -2.27 -35.13 -11.12
CA ILE A 24 -2.31 -34.21 -12.27
C ILE A 24 -3.65 -34.31 -13.00
N LEU A 25 -4.10 -35.52 -13.35
CA LEU A 25 -5.35 -35.71 -14.10
C LEU A 25 -6.58 -35.42 -13.23
N GLY A 26 -6.58 -35.87 -11.97
CA GLY A 26 -7.66 -35.61 -11.01
C GLY A 26 -7.76 -34.13 -10.63
N GLY A 27 -6.63 -33.47 -10.38
CA GLY A 27 -6.58 -32.04 -10.08
C GLY A 27 -7.06 -31.16 -11.24
N THR A 28 -6.64 -31.48 -12.47
CA THR A 28 -7.10 -30.77 -13.67
C THR A 28 -8.60 -30.91 -13.89
N ALA A 29 -9.15 -32.13 -13.76
CA ALA A 29 -10.57 -32.41 -13.92
C ALA A 29 -11.43 -31.71 -12.85
N LEU A 30 -11.00 -31.77 -11.57
CA LEU A 30 -11.69 -31.12 -10.46
C LEU A 30 -11.64 -29.58 -10.58
N GLY A 31 -10.48 -29.05 -11.00
CA GLY A 31 -10.28 -27.61 -11.22
C GLY A 31 -11.23 -27.07 -12.30
N PHE A 32 -11.31 -27.78 -13.43
CA PHE A 32 -12.20 -27.44 -14.54
C PHE A 32 -13.68 -27.57 -14.17
N ALA A 33 -14.06 -28.62 -13.44
CA ALA A 33 -15.43 -28.81 -12.95
C ALA A 33 -15.85 -27.70 -11.96
N GLY A 34 -14.93 -27.27 -11.09
CA GLY A 34 -15.13 -26.15 -10.17
C GLY A 34 -15.37 -24.83 -10.91
N ALA A 35 -14.54 -24.53 -11.92
CA ALA A 35 -14.67 -23.35 -12.75
C ALA A 35 -16.00 -23.31 -13.52
N ARG A 36 -16.43 -24.45 -14.10
CA ARG A 36 -17.69 -24.54 -14.85
C ARG A 36 -18.94 -24.42 -13.96
N ARG A 37 -18.83 -24.82 -12.68
CA ARG A 37 -19.91 -24.71 -11.68
C ARG A 37 -19.87 -23.40 -10.87
N GLY A 38 -18.94 -22.50 -11.17
CA GLY A 38 -18.77 -21.23 -10.43
C GLY A 38 -18.27 -21.40 -8.99
N SER A 39 -17.76 -22.58 -8.63
CA SER A 39 -17.26 -22.87 -7.28
C SER A 39 -15.76 -22.66 -7.21
N TRP A 40 -15.35 -21.51 -6.68
CA TRP A 40 -13.94 -21.15 -6.50
C TRP A 40 -13.21 -22.11 -5.56
N ALA A 41 -13.90 -22.68 -4.56
CA ALA A 41 -13.34 -23.66 -3.63
C ALA A 41 -12.92 -24.96 -4.34
N LEU A 42 -13.78 -25.50 -5.21
CA LEU A 42 -13.45 -26.70 -6.01
C LEU A 42 -12.37 -26.41 -7.05
N ALA A 43 -12.40 -25.21 -7.65
CA ALA A 43 -11.37 -24.79 -8.59
C ALA A 43 -9.98 -24.71 -7.92
N ALA A 44 -9.91 -24.12 -6.73
CA ALA A 44 -8.68 -24.00 -5.94
C ALA A 44 -8.17 -25.37 -5.47
N LEU A 45 -9.06 -26.27 -5.02
CA LEU A 45 -8.69 -27.63 -4.62
C LEU A 45 -8.13 -28.44 -5.79
N GLY A 46 -8.76 -28.36 -6.97
CA GLY A 46 -8.25 -29.00 -8.18
C GLY A 46 -6.89 -28.46 -8.63
N GLY A 47 -6.73 -27.12 -8.63
CA GLY A 47 -5.44 -26.49 -8.93
C GLY A 47 -4.32 -26.88 -7.95
N GLY A 48 -4.65 -26.98 -6.66
CA GLY A 48 -3.72 -27.43 -5.63
C GLY A 48 -3.24 -28.87 -5.85
N LEU A 49 -4.14 -29.79 -6.19
CA LEU A 49 -3.81 -31.18 -6.52
C LEU A 49 -2.94 -31.31 -7.78
N PHE A 50 -3.22 -30.49 -8.81
CA PHE A 50 -2.39 -30.44 -10.02
C PHE A 50 -0.95 -30.00 -9.71
N LEU A 51 -0.80 -28.91 -8.96
CA LEU A 51 0.52 -28.39 -8.57
C LEU A 51 1.29 -29.38 -7.68
N ALA A 52 0.61 -30.05 -6.76
CA ALA A 52 1.21 -31.09 -5.91
C ALA A 52 1.73 -32.28 -6.75
N GLY A 53 0.95 -32.75 -7.73
CA GLY A 53 1.35 -33.80 -8.65
C GLY A 53 2.53 -33.40 -9.55
N ALA A 54 2.53 -32.16 -10.06
CA ALA A 54 3.64 -31.61 -10.85
C ALA A 54 4.94 -31.52 -10.02
N ALA A 55 4.84 -31.09 -8.76
CA ALA A 55 5.96 -30.98 -7.83
C ALA A 55 6.41 -32.33 -7.23
N GLY A 56 5.70 -33.43 -7.50
CA GLY A 56 6.05 -34.77 -7.00
C GLY A 56 5.80 -34.97 -5.52
N VAL A 57 4.90 -34.19 -4.91
CA VAL A 57 4.55 -34.31 -3.50
C VAL A 57 3.61 -35.52 -3.33
N PRO A 58 3.92 -36.49 -2.45
CA PRO A 58 3.10 -37.66 -2.24
C PRO A 58 1.75 -37.29 -1.62
N LEU A 59 0.64 -37.88 -2.10
CA LEU A 59 -0.72 -37.61 -1.63
C LEU A 59 -0.92 -37.91 -0.13
N SER A 60 -0.07 -38.78 0.42
CA SER A 60 -0.06 -39.18 1.83
C SER A 60 0.62 -38.17 2.75
N SER A 61 1.30 -37.15 2.21
CA SER A 61 1.85 -36.08 3.04
C SER A 61 0.71 -35.29 3.71
N PRO A 62 0.86 -34.91 5.00
CA PRO A 62 -0.11 -34.06 5.64
C PRO A 62 -0.28 -32.79 4.80
N LEU A 63 -1.55 -32.42 4.56
CA LEU A 63 -1.92 -31.19 3.85
C LEU A 63 -1.37 -29.97 4.59
N ARG A 64 -0.10 -29.66 4.34
CA ARG A 64 0.44 -28.35 4.66
C ARG A 64 -0.17 -27.40 3.64
N PRO A 65 -0.78 -26.28 4.07
CA PRO A 65 -1.18 -25.26 3.13
C PRO A 65 0.05 -24.91 2.29
N ILE A 66 -0.03 -25.19 0.98
CA ILE A 66 0.98 -24.73 0.03
C ILE A 66 0.87 -23.22 0.10
N ALA A 67 1.79 -22.59 0.85
CA ALA A 67 1.97 -21.16 0.80
C ALA A 67 2.39 -20.85 -0.63
N LEU A 68 1.42 -20.44 -1.46
CA LEU A 68 1.72 -19.86 -2.76
C LEU A 68 2.79 -18.80 -2.47
N PRO A 69 3.95 -18.84 -3.14
CA PRO A 69 4.95 -17.80 -2.96
C PRO A 69 4.21 -16.48 -3.18
N ALA A 70 4.15 -15.64 -2.14
CA ALA A 70 3.51 -14.35 -2.24
C ALA A 70 4.11 -13.69 -3.48
N MET A 71 3.30 -13.53 -4.54
CA MET A 71 3.71 -12.80 -5.73
C MET A 71 4.27 -11.48 -5.19
N ARG A 72 5.58 -11.28 -5.29
CA ARG A 72 6.21 -10.02 -4.92
C ARG A 72 5.61 -8.99 -5.86
N ARG A 73 4.55 -8.32 -5.42
CA ARG A 73 3.93 -7.24 -6.17
C ARG A 73 4.93 -6.10 -6.13
N GLU A 74 5.36 -5.67 -7.32
CA GLU A 74 6.22 -4.51 -7.47
C GLU A 74 5.60 -3.30 -6.73
N PRO A 75 6.41 -2.48 -6.04
CA PRO A 75 5.93 -1.26 -5.42
C PRO A 75 5.22 -0.39 -6.45
N THR A 76 4.00 0.03 -6.14
CA THR A 76 3.28 1.00 -6.97
C THR A 76 3.85 2.38 -6.68
N THR A 77 4.28 3.07 -7.74
CA THR A 77 4.81 4.44 -7.65
C THR A 77 3.77 5.41 -8.18
N THR A 78 3.61 6.53 -7.49
CA THR A 78 2.67 7.59 -7.82
C THR A 78 3.39 8.92 -7.76
N GLN A 79 3.10 9.81 -8.71
CA GLN A 79 3.73 11.13 -8.79
C GLN A 79 2.69 12.24 -8.97
N ALA A 80 2.90 13.37 -8.30
CA ALA A 80 2.16 14.61 -8.52
C ALA A 80 3.15 15.77 -8.68
N ASN A 81 2.79 16.77 -9.48
CA ASN A 81 3.60 17.96 -9.74
C ASN A 81 2.75 19.24 -9.61
N VAL A 82 3.35 20.32 -9.11
CA VAL A 82 2.72 21.64 -9.08
C VAL A 82 3.77 22.75 -9.22
N THR A 83 3.43 23.85 -9.89
CA THR A 83 4.25 25.07 -9.88
C THR A 83 3.76 26.02 -8.78
N ILE A 84 4.68 26.46 -7.93
CA ILE A 84 4.44 27.37 -6.80
C ILE A 84 5.30 28.62 -7.03
N ALA A 85 4.69 29.81 -6.98
CA ALA A 85 5.31 31.11 -7.18
C ALA A 85 6.14 31.55 -5.96
N VAL A 86 6.94 30.64 -5.42
CA VAL A 86 7.79 30.80 -4.24
C VAL A 86 9.18 30.22 -4.55
N PRO A 87 10.28 30.83 -4.09
CA PRO A 87 11.63 30.27 -4.27
C PRO A 87 11.79 28.88 -3.62
N ALA A 88 12.59 28.03 -4.27
CA ALA A 88 12.81 26.64 -3.84
C ALA A 88 13.32 26.56 -2.39
N GLU A 89 14.16 27.49 -1.97
CA GLU A 89 14.72 27.58 -0.62
C GLU A 89 13.64 27.68 0.48
N LYS A 90 12.59 28.49 0.26
CA LYS A 90 11.49 28.61 1.21
C LYS A 90 10.66 27.33 1.27
N LEU A 91 10.38 26.72 0.11
CA LEU A 91 9.62 25.48 0.01
C LEU A 91 10.37 24.31 0.65
N PHE A 92 11.67 24.22 0.38
CA PHE A 92 12.57 23.21 0.93
C PHE A 92 12.62 23.31 2.46
N ARG A 93 12.86 24.51 3.02
CA ARG A 93 12.84 24.70 4.48
C ARG A 93 11.51 24.33 5.10
N HIS A 94 10.40 24.74 4.47
CA HIS A 94 9.08 24.42 4.96
C HIS A 94 8.83 22.90 4.98
N TRP A 95 9.20 22.19 3.91
CA TRP A 95 9.06 20.75 3.82
C TRP A 95 9.99 19.99 4.77
N ARG A 96 11.23 20.47 4.94
CA ARG A 96 12.25 19.84 5.80
C ARG A 96 11.82 19.82 7.26
N ASN A 97 11.02 20.79 7.68
CA ASN A 97 10.34 20.75 8.97
C ASN A 97 9.15 19.78 8.89
N VAL A 98 9.42 18.51 9.21
CA VAL A 98 8.44 17.42 9.08
C VAL A 98 7.16 17.64 9.90
N ARG A 99 7.20 18.50 10.94
CA ARG A 99 6.01 18.90 11.71
C ARG A 99 4.96 19.58 10.84
N HIS A 100 5.36 20.27 9.78
CA HIS A 100 4.42 20.93 8.86
C HIS A 100 3.74 19.94 7.91
N LEU A 101 4.24 18.70 7.79
CA LEU A 101 3.69 17.72 6.85
C LEU A 101 2.27 17.27 7.26
N SER A 102 1.92 17.26 8.55
CA SER A 102 0.53 16.96 8.96
C SER A 102 -0.49 17.97 8.41
N ALA A 103 -0.10 19.23 8.22
CA ALA A 103 -0.95 20.23 7.59
C ALA A 103 -1.15 19.99 6.07
N LEU A 104 -0.19 19.33 5.43
CA LEU A 104 -0.21 19.03 4.00
C LEU A 104 -0.97 17.73 3.70
N PHE A 105 -0.82 16.72 4.55
CA PHE A 105 -1.42 15.39 4.37
C PHE A 105 -2.60 15.21 5.34
N PRO A 106 -3.87 15.36 4.88
CA PRO A 106 -5.04 15.39 5.77
C PRO A 106 -5.33 14.07 6.50
N HIS A 107 -4.65 12.99 6.11
CA HIS A 107 -4.75 11.70 6.78
C HIS A 107 -3.82 11.59 7.98
N LEU A 108 -2.83 12.47 8.11
CA LEU A 108 -1.91 12.49 9.25
C LEU A 108 -2.52 13.32 10.38
N ASP A 109 -2.68 12.71 11.55
CA ASP A 109 -3.06 13.38 12.77
C ASP A 109 -1.89 14.17 13.35
N ALA A 110 -0.70 13.57 13.34
CA ALA A 110 0.50 14.15 13.95
C ALA A 110 1.78 13.61 13.33
N VAL A 111 2.82 14.45 13.32
CA VAL A 111 4.20 14.09 13.03
C VAL A 111 5.07 14.54 14.19
N GLU A 112 5.63 13.58 14.91
CA GLU A 112 6.54 13.76 16.04
C GLU A 112 7.99 13.60 15.56
N ILE A 113 8.86 14.52 15.96
CA ILE A 113 10.29 14.48 15.61
C ILE A 113 10.99 13.63 16.67
N LEU A 114 11.65 12.55 16.25
CA LEU A 114 12.42 11.68 17.14
C LEU A 114 13.91 12.07 17.14
N SER A 115 14.43 12.51 16.00
CA SER A 115 15.80 13.00 15.83
C SER A 115 15.91 13.92 14.60
N ASP A 116 17.12 14.35 14.24
CA ASP A 116 17.35 15.17 13.05
C ASP A 116 16.88 14.51 11.74
N THR A 117 16.87 13.18 11.69
CA THR A 117 16.52 12.39 10.49
C THR A 117 15.33 11.47 10.69
N GLU A 118 14.89 11.22 11.93
CA GLU A 118 13.80 10.30 12.24
C GLU A 118 12.56 11.00 12.79
N SER A 119 11.40 10.49 12.43
CA SER A 119 10.11 11.00 12.87
C SER A 119 9.09 9.88 13.02
N ARG A 120 8.15 10.06 13.95
CA ARG A 120 7.00 9.16 14.14
C ARG A 120 5.74 9.83 13.62
N TRP A 121 5.02 9.12 12.78
CA TRP A 121 3.85 9.62 12.07
C TRP A 121 2.65 8.85 12.60
N LYS A 122 1.55 9.57 12.82
CA LYS A 122 0.27 9.02 13.25
C LYS A 122 -0.80 9.44 12.24
N ALA A 123 -1.61 8.49 11.81
CA ALA A 123 -2.73 8.72 10.90
C ALA A 123 -4.02 8.12 11.42
N HIS A 124 -5.15 8.69 11.01
CA HIS A 124 -6.45 8.07 11.25
C HIS A 124 -6.61 6.83 10.38
N GLY A 125 -6.75 5.68 11.02
CA GLY A 125 -7.05 4.42 10.35
C GLY A 125 -8.53 4.08 10.38
N PRO A 126 -8.93 2.99 9.71
CA PRO A 126 -10.32 2.60 9.59
C PRO A 126 -10.92 2.21 10.95
N GLY A 127 -12.21 2.52 11.14
CA GLY A 127 -12.89 2.27 12.40
C GLY A 127 -12.39 3.13 13.56
N GLY A 128 -11.66 4.23 13.29
CA GLY A 128 -11.09 5.11 14.31
C GLY A 128 -9.82 4.56 14.98
N VAL A 129 -9.30 3.42 14.51
CA VAL A 129 -8.05 2.84 15.02
C VAL A 129 -6.87 3.60 14.40
N PRO A 130 -6.01 4.26 15.19
CA PRO A 130 -4.87 5.00 14.63
C PRO A 130 -3.81 4.04 14.08
N VAL A 131 -3.14 4.44 13.00
CA VAL A 131 -1.97 3.75 12.46
C VAL A 131 -0.74 4.60 12.75
N VAL A 132 0.32 3.97 13.27
CA VAL A 132 1.54 4.65 13.68
C VAL A 132 2.74 3.98 13.03
N TRP A 133 3.64 4.79 12.48
CA TRP A 133 4.89 4.29 11.92
C TRP A 133 6.03 5.27 12.12
N ASN A 134 7.26 4.76 12.07
CA ASN A 134 8.46 5.59 12.08
C ASN A 134 9.01 5.74 10.65
N SER A 135 9.49 6.93 10.33
CA SER A 135 10.10 7.28 9.05
C SER A 135 11.49 7.89 9.26
N ARG A 136 12.39 7.64 8.32
CA ARG A 136 13.75 8.19 8.29
C ARG A 136 14.01 8.91 6.96
N ILE A 137 14.65 10.07 7.04
CA ILE A 137 15.16 10.81 5.89
C ILE A 137 16.46 10.16 5.42
N ASP A 138 16.50 9.78 4.13
CA ASP A 138 17.62 9.10 3.48
C ASP A 138 18.65 10.05 2.92
N LYS A 139 18.14 11.04 2.17
CA LYS A 139 18.96 11.89 1.31
C LYS A 139 18.36 13.28 1.30
N VAL A 140 19.25 14.24 1.47
CA VAL A 140 18.93 15.66 1.37
C VAL A 140 19.93 16.28 0.40
N ARG A 141 19.42 16.93 -0.65
CA ARG A 141 20.18 17.91 -1.43
C ARG A 141 19.51 19.25 -1.20
N GLU A 142 20.26 20.17 -0.64
CA GLU A 142 19.74 21.47 -0.23
C GLU A 142 19.00 22.15 -1.38
N ASN A 143 17.78 22.63 -1.10
CA ASN A 143 16.90 23.32 -2.06
C ASN A 143 16.48 22.52 -3.30
N GLU A 144 16.80 21.23 -3.37
CA GLU A 144 16.59 20.40 -4.55
C GLU A 144 15.82 19.12 -4.27
N LEU A 145 16.16 18.38 -3.20
CA LEU A 145 15.66 17.01 -3.01
C LEU A 145 15.59 16.64 -1.53
N ILE A 146 14.48 16.00 -1.13
CA ILE A 146 14.38 15.26 0.13
C ILE A 146 13.77 13.90 -0.16
N THR A 147 14.44 12.83 0.27
CA THR A 147 13.95 11.44 0.17
C THR A 147 13.83 10.85 1.57
N TRP A 148 12.76 10.09 1.82
CA TRP A 148 12.53 9.38 3.08
C TRP A 148 11.92 7.99 2.83
N HIS A 149 12.03 7.11 3.82
CA HIS A 149 11.37 5.82 3.86
C HIS A 149 10.86 5.51 5.27
N THR A 150 9.91 4.59 5.37
CA THR A 150 9.49 4.01 6.65
C THR A 150 10.47 2.98 7.15
N LEU A 151 10.70 2.93 8.45
CA LEU A 151 11.56 1.92 9.08
C LEU A 151 10.97 0.50 8.99
N GLU A 152 11.82 -0.50 9.21
CA GLU A 152 11.43 -1.91 9.22
C GLU A 152 10.35 -2.18 10.27
N GLY A 153 9.40 -3.06 9.95
CA GLY A 153 8.26 -3.39 10.81
C GLY A 153 7.16 -2.33 10.85
N ALA A 154 7.24 -1.26 10.04
CA ALA A 154 6.17 -0.29 9.92
C ALA A 154 4.89 -0.93 9.37
N ASP A 155 3.75 -0.61 10.00
CA ASP A 155 2.43 -1.05 9.53
C ASP A 155 2.12 -0.57 8.10
N LEU A 156 2.76 0.54 7.68
CA LEU A 156 2.57 1.17 6.38
C LEU A 156 3.89 1.36 5.62
N PRO A 157 4.47 0.30 5.02
CA PRO A 157 5.75 0.40 4.32
C PRO A 157 5.66 1.30 3.07
N HIS A 158 6.38 2.42 3.07
CA HIS A 158 6.46 3.31 1.91
C HIS A 158 7.76 4.10 1.84
N ARG A 159 8.01 4.66 0.66
CA ARG A 159 9.08 5.61 0.36
C ARG A 159 8.50 6.86 -0.26
N GLY A 160 9.07 8.01 0.04
CA GLY A 160 8.71 9.28 -0.58
C GLY A 160 9.91 10.06 -1.06
N THR A 161 9.68 10.89 -2.06
CA THR A 161 10.66 11.84 -2.59
C THR A 161 9.96 13.13 -2.96
N VAL A 162 10.47 14.26 -2.48
CA VAL A 162 10.09 15.58 -2.97
C VAL A 162 11.27 16.20 -3.71
N LEU A 163 11.02 16.69 -4.91
CA LEU A 163 11.99 17.39 -5.75
C LEU A 163 11.52 18.83 -5.97
N PHE A 164 12.46 19.76 -5.91
CA PHE A 164 12.26 21.18 -6.16
C PHE A 164 13.10 21.57 -7.37
N ARG A 165 12.47 22.08 -8.43
CA ARG A 165 13.17 22.56 -9.64
C ARG A 165 12.74 23.98 -9.97
N PRO A 166 13.63 24.82 -10.53
CA PRO A 166 13.22 26.12 -11.06
C PRO A 166 12.11 25.95 -12.11
N ALA A 167 11.02 26.70 -11.97
CA ALA A 167 9.94 26.69 -12.94
C ALA A 167 10.34 27.50 -14.20
N PRO A 168 9.97 27.04 -15.41
CA PRO A 168 10.23 27.79 -16.63
C PRO A 168 9.63 29.19 -16.59
N GLY A 169 10.35 30.17 -17.16
CA GLY A 169 9.92 31.57 -17.25
C GLY A 169 9.90 32.31 -15.92
N GLY A 170 10.67 31.89 -14.92
CA GLY A 170 10.77 32.60 -13.64
C GLY A 170 9.53 32.51 -12.76
N ARG A 171 8.64 31.53 -13.01
CA ARG A 171 7.33 31.39 -12.33
C ARG A 171 7.42 30.77 -10.92
N GLY A 172 8.60 30.79 -10.31
CA GLY A 172 8.89 30.17 -9.02
C GLY A 172 9.49 28.76 -9.16
N THR A 173 8.92 27.79 -8.47
CA THR A 173 9.46 26.43 -8.32
C THR A 173 8.44 25.39 -8.74
N GLU A 174 8.84 24.44 -9.58
CA GLU A 174 8.11 23.20 -9.81
C GLU A 174 8.45 22.21 -8.69
N VAL A 175 7.43 21.78 -7.96
CA VAL A 175 7.54 20.79 -6.88
C VAL A 175 6.95 19.47 -7.36
N SER A 176 7.74 18.41 -7.29
CA SER A 176 7.35 17.04 -7.62
C SER A 176 7.34 16.19 -6.36
N LEU A 177 6.22 15.54 -6.06
CA LEU A 177 6.08 14.57 -4.97
C LEU A 177 5.87 13.19 -5.56
N THR A 178 6.79 12.27 -5.28
CA THR A 178 6.71 10.86 -5.65
C THR A 178 6.56 10.01 -4.40
N LEU A 179 5.57 9.13 -4.37
CA LEU A 179 5.34 8.16 -3.30
C LEU A 179 5.36 6.75 -3.89
N ALA A 180 6.12 5.85 -3.27
CA ALA A 180 6.18 4.43 -3.62
C ALA A 180 5.70 3.59 -2.43
N TYR A 181 4.77 2.67 -2.67
CA TYR A 181 4.12 1.85 -1.63
C TYR A 181 3.79 0.46 -2.16
N HIS A 182 3.50 -0.48 -1.26
CA HIS A 182 3.05 -1.82 -1.65
C HIS A 182 1.52 -1.87 -1.81
N PRO A 183 0.99 -2.29 -2.96
CA PRO A 183 -0.46 -2.36 -3.16
C PRO A 183 -1.14 -3.42 -2.26
N PRO A 184 -2.47 -3.35 -2.10
CA PRO A 184 -3.25 -4.32 -1.31
C PRO A 184 -2.94 -5.79 -1.65
N GLY A 185 -2.98 -6.66 -0.62
CA GLY A 185 -2.79 -8.11 -0.78
C GLY A 185 -1.33 -8.61 -0.77
N GLY A 186 -0.42 -7.87 -0.13
CA GLY A 186 0.93 -8.32 0.25
C GLY A 186 1.20 -8.05 1.75
N ALA A 187 2.37 -8.43 2.27
CA ALA A 187 2.76 -8.10 3.66
C ALA A 187 2.85 -6.56 3.82
N GLY A 188 1.81 -5.95 4.39
CA GLY A 188 1.64 -4.48 4.50
C GLY A 188 0.55 -3.86 3.60
N GLY A 189 -0.05 -4.64 2.69
CA GLY A 189 -1.05 -4.13 1.74
C GLY A 189 -2.38 -3.73 2.38
N ASP A 190 -2.74 -4.35 3.51
CA ASP A 190 -3.96 -4.05 4.25
C ASP A 190 -3.97 -2.60 4.76
N ALA A 191 -2.90 -2.16 5.43
CA ALA A 191 -2.79 -0.79 5.94
C ALA A 191 -2.71 0.24 4.81
N VAL A 192 -1.97 -0.05 3.73
CA VAL A 192 -1.90 0.82 2.54
C VAL A 192 -3.28 1.02 1.93
N SER A 193 -4.03 -0.06 1.72
CA SER A 193 -5.37 0.02 1.16
C SER A 193 -6.34 0.83 2.04
N ARG A 194 -6.12 0.82 3.35
CA ARG A 194 -6.96 1.48 4.35
C ARG A 194 -6.64 2.97 4.53
N LEU A 195 -5.35 3.34 4.51
CA LEU A 195 -4.89 4.72 4.69
C LEU A 195 -4.81 5.51 3.38
N PHE A 196 -4.26 4.87 2.34
CA PHE A 196 -4.09 5.51 1.04
C PHE A 196 -5.29 5.30 0.10
N GLY A 197 -6.15 4.33 0.40
CA GLY A 197 -7.39 4.09 -0.33
C GLY A 197 -7.17 3.79 -1.82
N VAL A 198 -8.23 3.99 -2.61
CA VAL A 198 -8.28 3.72 -4.05
C VAL A 198 -7.52 4.78 -4.89
N ALA A 199 -6.97 5.84 -4.29
CA ALA A 199 -6.29 6.89 -5.07
C ALA A 199 -5.14 7.62 -4.33
N PRO A 200 -3.98 6.97 -4.15
CA PRO A 200 -2.80 7.60 -3.54
C PRO A 200 -2.31 8.84 -4.32
N GLU A 201 -2.55 8.88 -5.63
CA GLU A 201 -2.26 10.02 -6.49
C GLU A 201 -3.04 11.27 -6.11
N ARG A 202 -4.31 11.09 -5.73
CA ARG A 202 -5.13 12.21 -5.26
C ARG A 202 -4.57 12.79 -3.98
N GLN A 203 -4.02 11.96 -3.09
CA GLN A 203 -3.44 12.43 -1.84
C GLN A 203 -2.17 13.24 -2.09
N ALA A 204 -1.26 12.74 -2.93
CA ALA A 204 -0.06 13.47 -3.32
C ALA A 204 -0.40 14.82 -3.98
N ARG A 205 -1.39 14.83 -4.88
CA ARG A 205 -1.86 16.05 -5.55
C ARG A 205 -2.50 17.03 -4.56
N GLU A 206 -3.30 16.57 -3.62
CA GLU A 206 -3.93 17.44 -2.62
C GLU A 206 -2.90 18.04 -1.66
N ALA A 207 -1.90 17.26 -1.23
CA ALA A 207 -0.81 17.76 -0.40
C ALA A 207 -0.03 18.88 -1.09
N LEU A 208 0.30 18.71 -2.37
CA LEU A 208 0.96 19.75 -3.16
C LEU A 208 0.07 20.99 -3.36
N ARG A 209 -1.24 20.83 -3.53
CA ARG A 209 -2.18 21.97 -3.59
C ARG A 209 -2.25 22.72 -2.27
N ARG A 210 -2.28 22.01 -1.14
CA ARG A 210 -2.24 22.61 0.20
C ARG A 210 -0.95 23.38 0.42
N LEU A 211 0.19 22.80 0.04
CA LEU A 211 1.49 23.47 0.08
C LEU A 211 1.47 24.76 -0.75
N LYS A 212 0.98 24.69 -2.00
CA LYS A 212 0.86 25.88 -2.86
C LYS A 212 0.06 26.99 -2.18
N ARG A 213 -1.13 26.67 -1.69
CA ARG A 213 -2.01 27.65 -1.00
C ARG A 213 -1.32 28.26 0.23
N LEU A 214 -0.76 27.41 1.09
CA LEU A 214 -0.09 27.83 2.31
C LEU A 214 1.11 28.74 2.02
N MET A 215 1.91 28.41 1.01
CA MET A 215 3.15 29.12 0.72
C MET A 215 2.95 30.38 -0.13
N GLU A 216 1.93 30.43 -0.99
CA GLU A 216 1.62 31.63 -1.80
C GLU A 216 0.77 32.65 -1.06
N VAL A 217 -0.19 32.20 -0.27
CA VAL A 217 -1.20 33.07 0.36
C VAL A 217 -0.96 33.23 1.87
N GLY A 218 -0.20 32.33 2.50
CA GLY A 218 0.05 32.34 3.94
C GLY A 218 -1.06 31.71 4.79
N ALA A 219 -2.09 31.11 4.17
CA ALA A 219 -3.22 30.49 4.87
C ALA A 219 -3.61 29.14 4.26
N LEU A 220 -4.00 28.18 5.12
CA LEU A 220 -4.76 27.00 4.70
C LEU A 220 -6.26 27.37 4.74
N PRO A 221 -7.02 27.22 3.65
CA PRO A 221 -8.48 27.36 3.72
C PRO A 221 -9.03 26.30 4.68
N THR A 222 -9.60 26.73 5.80
CA THR A 222 -10.41 25.89 6.68
C THR A 222 -11.88 26.24 6.49
N ILE A 223 -12.76 25.25 6.65
CA ILE A 223 -14.20 25.43 6.73
C ILE A 223 -14.67 25.60 8.19
N ASP A 224 -13.76 25.45 9.17
CA ASP A 224 -14.06 25.72 10.58
C ASP A 224 -14.42 27.20 10.75
N GLY A 225 -15.67 27.47 11.11
CA GLY A 225 -16.18 28.83 11.31
C GLY A 225 -16.83 29.48 10.10
N GLN A 226 -16.97 28.81 8.94
CA GLN A 226 -17.85 29.30 7.88
C GLN A 226 -19.31 28.98 8.23
N PRO A 227 -20.22 29.97 8.35
CA PRO A 227 -21.63 29.71 8.55
C PRO A 227 -22.18 29.01 7.31
N SER A 228 -22.45 27.70 7.42
CA SER A 228 -23.19 27.01 6.38
C SER A 228 -24.60 27.58 6.37
N GLY A 229 -25.03 28.20 5.27
CA GLY A 229 -26.38 28.75 5.08
C GLY A 229 -27.51 27.71 5.07
N ARG A 230 -27.28 26.50 5.61
CA ARG A 230 -28.32 25.54 5.95
C ARG A 230 -28.99 26.04 7.23
N GLY A 231 -29.90 26.98 7.04
CA GLY A 231 -30.63 27.64 8.10
C GLY A 231 -31.27 26.64 9.05
N GLU A 232 -31.06 26.88 10.35
CA GLU A 232 -32.03 26.49 11.35
C GLU A 232 -33.35 27.17 10.98
N SER A 233 -34.29 26.41 10.42
CA SER A 233 -35.70 26.81 10.40
C SER A 233 -36.17 26.90 11.85
N ARG A 234 -35.96 28.07 12.44
CA ARG A 234 -36.57 28.49 13.70
C ARG A 234 -38.06 28.68 13.41
N SER A 235 -38.85 27.64 13.67
CA SER A 235 -40.29 27.74 13.81
C SER A 235 -40.59 28.60 15.04
N GLN A 236 -40.72 29.91 14.81
CA GLN A 236 -41.30 30.85 15.75
C GLN A 236 -42.54 31.48 15.09
N ILE A 237 -43.65 30.77 15.26
CA ILE A 237 -45.05 31.21 15.11
C ILE A 237 -45.62 30.86 16.50
N GLN A 238 -46.18 31.73 17.36
CA GLN A 238 -46.92 32.99 17.16
C GLN A 238 -46.99 33.79 18.49
N GLU A 239 -47.13 35.13 18.33
CA GLU A 239 -47.77 36.20 19.15
C GLU A 239 -48.26 35.89 20.59
N VAL A 240 -47.86 36.63 21.64
CA VAL A 240 -48.27 38.00 22.06
C VAL A 240 -49.78 38.15 22.33
N THR A 241 -50.13 37.96 23.61
CA THR A 241 -51.01 38.76 24.50
C THR A 241 -52.45 39.09 24.08
N GLY A 242 -53.41 38.71 24.93
CA GLY A 242 -54.79 39.24 24.94
C GLY A 242 -55.81 38.21 25.40
#